data_AF-A0A4Q3M3P0-F1
#
_entry.id   AF-A0A4Q3M3P0-F1
#
_cell.length_a   1.000
_cell.length_b   1.000
_cell.length_c   1.000
_cell.angle_alpha   90.00
_cell.angle_beta   90.00
_cell.angle_gamma   90.00
#
_symmetry.space_group_name_H-M   'P 1'
#
loop_
_entity.id
_entity.type
_entity.pdbx_description
1 polymer ?
#
loop_
_entity_poly.entity_id
_entity_poly.type
_entity_poly.pdbx_seq_one_letter_code
_entity_poly.pdbx_strand_id
1 'polypeptide(L)' 'NWLRSAGPTFDASLALEMMGFSGPEVGEGLASLREKRQPDFKSQSPV' A
#
# COMPACT_ATOMS: atom_id res chain seq x y z
N ASN A 1 -1.43 23.94 16.08
CA ASN A 1 -0.69 22.77 16.65
C ASN A 1 -1.36 21.45 16.28
N TRP A 2 -1.67 21.20 15.00
CA TRP A 2 -2.29 19.93 14.56
C TRP A 2 -1.24 18.97 14.01
N LEU A 3 -0.40 19.47 13.09
CA LEU A 3 0.68 18.69 12.47
C LEU A 3 1.65 18.07 13.49
N ARG A 4 1.89 18.74 14.62
CA ARG A 4 2.79 18.26 15.68
C ARG A 4 2.18 17.11 16.52
N SER A 5 0.86 17.04 16.61
CA SER A 5 0.14 15.99 17.36
C SER A 5 -0.28 14.83 16.46
N ALA A 6 -0.61 15.10 15.20
CA ALA A 6 -0.96 14.10 14.19
C ALA A 6 0.26 13.50 13.48
N GLY A 7 1.43 14.15 13.57
CA GLY A 7 2.67 13.72 12.94
C GLY A 7 3.08 12.27 13.24
N PRO A 8 3.10 11.81 14.51
CA PRO A 8 3.47 10.43 14.84
C PRO A 8 2.52 9.37 14.28
N THR A 9 1.21 9.65 14.27
CA THR A 9 0.22 8.73 13.69
C THR A 9 0.35 8.65 12.17
N PHE A 10 0.55 9.80 11.52
CA PHE A 10 0.76 9.89 10.08
C PHE A 10 2.06 9.21 9.63
N ASP A 11 3.15 9.40 10.37
CA ASP A 11 4.45 8.77 10.07
C ASP A 11 4.38 7.24 10.25
N ALA A 12 3.69 6.77 11.29
CA ALA A 12 3.46 5.34 11.50
C ALA A 12 2.62 4.71 10.39
N SER A 13 1.54 5.37 9.93
CA SER A 13 0.75 4.85 8.80
C SER A 13 1.57 4.81 7.51
N LEU A 14 2.37 5.85 7.26
CA LEU A 14 3.23 5.92 6.07
C LEU A 14 4.32 4.85 6.09
N ALA A 15 4.94 4.59 7.24
CA ALA A 15 5.95 3.54 7.38
C ALA A 15 5.37 2.15 7.10
N LEU A 16 4.13 1.88 7.54
CA LEU A 16 3.43 0.63 7.26
C LEU A 16 3.08 0.49 5.77
N GLU A 17 2.61 1.55 5.12
CA GLU A 17 2.37 1.55 3.67
C GLU A 17 3.65 1.30 2.86
N MET A 18 4.76 1.96 3.25
CA MET A 18 6.05 1.78 2.58
C MET A 18 6.63 0.37 2.76
N MET A 19 6.39 -0.28 3.91
CA MET A 19 6.81 -1.66 4.15
C MET A 19 6.12 -2.64 3.18
N GLY A 20 4.82 -2.45 2.90
CA GLY A 20 4.07 -3.27 1.94
C GLY A 20 4.37 -2.97 0.46
N PHE A 21 4.99 -1.83 0.17
CA PHE A 21 5.22 -1.35 -1.21
C PHE A 21 6.29 -2.15 -1.99
N SER A 22 7.07 -2.98 -1.30
CA SER A 22 8.04 -3.89 -1.93
C SER A 22 7.48 -5.29 -2.21
N GLY A 23 6.21 -5.53 -1.89
CA GLY A 23 5.54 -6.82 -2.06
C GLY A 23 5.19 -7.17 -3.52
N PRO A 24 5.00 -8.46 -3.82
CA PRO A 24 4.58 -8.93 -5.14
C PRO A 24 3.22 -8.36 -5.59
N GLU A 25 2.38 -7.90 -4.66
CA GLU A 25 1.09 -7.26 -4.94
C GLU A 25 1.21 -5.98 -5.78
N VAL A 26 2.30 -5.22 -5.64
CA VAL A 26 2.47 -3.96 -6.39
C VAL A 26 2.61 -4.22 -7.89
N GLY A 27 3.24 -5.34 -8.27
CA GLY A 27 3.35 -5.74 -9.68
C GLY A 27 1.98 -6.03 -10.31
N GLU A 28 1.13 -6.78 -9.60
CA GLU A 28 -0.23 -7.11 -10.04
C GLU A 28 -1.15 -5.87 -10.06
N GLY A 29 -1.03 -5.00 -9.05
CA GLY A 29 -1.75 -3.72 -9.03
C GLY A 29 -1.38 -2.83 -10.22
N LEU A 30 -0.08 -2.73 -10.54
CA LEU A 30 0.39 -1.95 -11.69
C LEU A 30 -0.04 -2.56 -13.03
N ALA A 31 0.01 -3.88 -13.18
CA ALA A 31 -0.45 -4.57 -14.38
C ALA A 31 -1.95 -4.35 -14.59
N SER A 32 -2.75 -4.52 -13.54
CA SER A 32 -4.21 -4.36 -13.59
C SER A 32 -4.65 -2.94 -13.94
N LEU A 33 -3.97 -1.92 -13.39
CA LEU A 33 -4.21 -0.52 -13.74
C LEU A 33 -3.86 -0.23 -15.21
N ARG A 34 -2.77 -0.79 -15.73
CA ARG A 34 -2.36 -0.65 -17.14
C ARG A 34 -3.33 -1.36 -18.08
N GLU A 35 -3.79 -2.55 -17.72
CA GLU A 35 -4.66 -3.41 -18.51
C GLU A 35 -6.16 -3.08 -18.33
N LYS A 36 -6.50 -2.15 -17.42
CA LYS A 36 -7.88 -1.75 -17.07
C LYS A 36 -8.78 -2.94 -16.69
N ARG A 37 -8.19 -3.92 -16.02
CA ARG A 37 -8.89 -5.10 -15.51
C ARG A 37 -8.96 -5.04 -13.98
N GLN A 38 -9.79 -5.89 -13.40
CA GLN A 38 -9.77 -6.10 -11.95
C GLN A 38 -8.46 -6.81 -11.57
N PRO A 39 -7.81 -6.40 -10.47
CA PRO A 39 -6.63 -7.07 -9.97
C PRO A 39 -6.95 -8.42 -9.36
N ASP A 40 -6.08 -9.40 -9.62
CA ASP A 40 -6.15 -10.75 -9.04
C ASP A 40 -5.12 -10.88 -7.92
N PHE A 41 -5.48 -10.35 -6.75
CA PHE A 41 -4.66 -10.53 -5.56
C PHE A 41 -4.84 -11.95 -5.03
N LYS A 42 -3.74 -12.72 -4.97
CA LYS A 42 -3.80 -14.09 -4.45
C LYS A 42 -4.24 -14.07 -2.99
N SER A 43 -5.14 -14.98 -2.61
CA SER A 43 -5.74 -15.10 -1.26
C SER A 43 -4.74 -15.28 -0.09
N GLN A 44 -3.45 -15.42 -0.37
CA GLN A 44 -2.38 -15.57 0.63
C GLN A 44 -1.57 -14.28 0.84
N SER A 45 -1.97 -13.18 0.19
CA SER A 45 -1.41 -11.86 0.43
C SER A 45 -1.70 -11.41 1.87
N PRO A 46 -0.68 -11.07 2.66
CA PRO A 46 -0.82 -10.71 4.07
C PRO A 46 -1.30 -9.26 4.29
N VAL A 47 -1.56 -8.50 3.22
CA VAL A 47 -2.06 -7.12 3.25
C VAL A 47 -3.39 -6.97 2.51
#